data_AF-A0A930SAR5-F1
#
_entry.id   AF-A0A930SAR5-F1
#
_cell.length_a   1.000
_cell.length_b   1.000
_cell.length_c   1.000
_cell.angle_alpha   90.00
_cell.angle_beta   90.00
_cell.angle_gamma   90.00
#
_symmetry.space_group_name_H-M   'P 1'
#
loop_
_entity.id
_entity.type
_entity.pdbx_description
1 polymer ?
#
loop_
_entity_poly.entity_id
_entity_poly.type
_entity_poly.pdbx_seq_one_letter_code
_entity_poly.pdbx_strand_id
1 'polypeptide(L)'
;MIRATNQLTEQERKSAKALIASCQAHDQTFREPYLSNMFNFNPNMPAFFIYYQKGELLGLLTVYADDEGVEVSILVDPSHRREGIARAMYR
;
A
#
# COMPACT_ATOMS: atom_id res chain seq x y z
N MET A 1 5.15 -5.76 -11.47
CA MET A 1 4.17 -4.90 -12.20
C MET A 1 3.44 -4.08 -11.17
N ILE A 2 3.23 -2.78 -11.44
CA ILE A 2 2.47 -1.89 -10.54
C ILE A 2 1.03 -1.83 -11.05
N ARG A 3 0.08 -2.01 -10.13
CA ARG A 3 -1.35 -1.79 -10.39
C ARG A 3 -1.85 -0.66 -9.49
N ALA A 4 -2.42 0.36 -10.10
CA ALA A 4 -3.15 1.41 -9.40
C ALA A 4 -4.64 1.03 -9.35
N THR A 5 -5.27 1.18 -8.19
CA THR A 5 -6.70 0.88 -7.99
C THR A 5 -7.28 1.73 -6.86
N ASN A 6 -8.57 2.02 -6.92
CA ASN A 6 -9.33 2.59 -5.81
C ASN A 6 -9.93 1.51 -4.90
N GLN A 7 -9.83 0.24 -5.29
CA GLN A 7 -10.39 -0.89 -4.55
C GLN A 7 -9.47 -2.11 -4.58
N LEU A 8 -9.19 -2.65 -3.39
CA LEU A 8 -8.52 -3.94 -3.23
C LEU A 8 -9.54 -5.07 -3.36
N THR A 9 -9.17 -6.12 -4.08
CA THR A 9 -9.84 -7.42 -3.98
C THR A 9 -9.63 -8.03 -2.59
N GLU A 10 -10.40 -9.06 -2.24
CA GLU A 10 -10.22 -9.78 -0.97
C GLU A 10 -8.81 -10.37 -0.84
N GLN A 11 -8.30 -10.94 -1.95
CA GLN A 11 -6.95 -11.52 -1.98
C GLN A 11 -5.87 -10.45 -1.80
N GLU A 12 -5.98 -9.31 -2.50
CA GLU A 12 -5.05 -8.19 -2.33
C GLU A 12 -5.10 -7.61 -0.92
N ARG A 13 -6.30 -7.50 -0.33
CA ARG A 13 -6.47 -7.05 1.07
C ARG A 13 -5.78 -8.00 2.05
N LYS A 14 -5.89 -9.31 1.84
CA LYS A 14 -5.20 -10.33 2.65
C LYS A 14 -3.68 -10.20 2.50
N SER A 15 -3.18 -10.08 1.27
CA SER A 15 -1.75 -9.88 1.00
C SER A 15 -1.24 -8.57 1.60
N ALA A 16 -2.00 -7.47 1.51
CA ALA A 16 -1.66 -6.17 2.09
C ALA A 16 -1.50 -6.26 3.61
N LYS A 17 -2.44 -6.93 4.31
CA LYS A 17 -2.34 -7.16 5.75
C LYS A 17 -1.10 -7.97 6.13
N ALA A 18 -0.74 -8.99 5.35
CA ALA A 18 0.47 -9.76 5.57
C ALA A 18 1.74 -8.91 5.40
N LEU A 19 1.79 -8.06 4.36
CA LEU A 19 2.89 -7.13 4.14
C LEU A 19 3.03 -6.10 5.26
N ILE A 20 1.90 -5.52 5.71
CA ILE A 20 1.85 -4.59 6.83
C ILE A 20 2.42 -5.25 8.09
N ALA A 21 1.95 -6.46 8.42
CA ALA A 21 2.45 -7.20 9.58
C ALA A 21 3.96 -7.49 9.50
N SER A 22 4.46 -7.86 8.31
CA SER A 22 5.91 -8.05 8.07
C SER A 22 6.71 -6.78 8.34
N CYS A 23 6.26 -5.64 7.80
CA CYS A 23 6.92 -4.35 8.02
C CYS A 23 6.85 -3.92 9.50
N GLN A 24 5.69 -4.05 10.14
CA GLN A 24 5.50 -3.71 11.56
C GLN A 24 6.40 -4.52 12.47
N ALA A 25 6.49 -5.84 12.25
CA ALA A 25 7.35 -6.73 13.02
C ALA A 25 8.84 -6.36 12.86
N HIS A 26 9.27 -6.06 11.63
CA HIS A 26 10.65 -5.67 11.34
C HIS A 26 11.01 -4.28 11.90
N ASP A 27 10.12 -3.30 11.75
CA ASP A 27 10.38 -1.90 12.10
C ASP A 27 9.95 -1.53 13.53
N GLN A 28 9.35 -2.46 14.26
CA GLN A 28 8.79 -2.25 15.60
C GLN A 28 7.76 -1.11 15.62
N THR A 29 6.88 -1.10 14.61
CA THR A 29 5.80 -0.12 14.47
C THR A 29 4.43 -0.78 14.57
N PHE A 30 3.38 0.03 14.73
CA PHE A 30 2.00 -0.46 14.93
C PHE A 30 0.96 0.24 14.03
N ARG A 31 1.38 1.18 13.17
CA ARG A 31 0.46 1.94 12.31
C ARG A 31 -0.05 1.02 11.19
N GLU A 32 -1.36 0.87 11.08
CA GLU A 32 -2.00 0.18 9.97
C GLU A 32 -2.66 1.21 9.04
N PRO A 33 -2.27 1.31 7.76
CA PRO A 33 -2.92 2.21 6.83
C PRO A 33 -4.36 1.77 6.53
N TYR A 34 -5.23 2.74 6.25
CA TYR A 34 -6.63 2.46 5.95
C TYR A 34 -6.77 1.75 4.58
N LEU A 35 -7.26 0.50 4.59
CA LEU A 35 -7.38 -0.34 3.39
C LEU A 35 -8.74 -0.21 2.69
N SER A 36 -9.38 0.95 2.76
CA SER A 36 -10.64 1.24 2.06
C SER A 36 -10.60 2.66 1.49
N ASN A 37 -11.34 2.86 0.40
CA ASN A 37 -11.47 4.17 -0.24
C ASN A 37 -12.79 4.87 0.15
N MET A 38 -13.56 4.29 1.07
CA MET A 38 -14.92 4.74 1.41
C MET A 38 -14.98 6.16 1.96
N PHE A 39 -13.93 6.61 2.64
CA PHE A 39 -13.88 7.94 3.26
C PHE A 39 -13.05 8.96 2.46
N ASN A 40 -12.45 8.55 1.33
CA ASN A 40 -11.74 9.51 0.51
C ASN A 40 -12.73 10.46 -0.17
N PHE A 41 -12.39 11.75 -0.22
CA PHE A 41 -13.27 12.79 -0.80
C PHE A 41 -13.61 12.49 -2.27
N ASN A 42 -12.71 11.82 -3.00
CA ASN A 42 -12.94 11.32 -4.35
C ASN A 42 -12.94 9.78 -4.37
N PRO A 43 -14.11 9.12 -4.46
CA PRO A 43 -14.21 7.66 -4.45
C PRO A 43 -13.65 6.98 -5.71
N ASN A 44 -13.30 7.74 -6.75
CA ASN A 44 -12.73 7.22 -8.00
C ASN A 44 -11.22 7.41 -8.08
N MET A 45 -10.59 8.14 -7.15
CA MET A 45 -9.15 8.33 -7.17
C MET A 45 -8.43 7.02 -6.83
N PRO A 46 -7.27 6.73 -7.44
CA PRO A 46 -6.42 5.65 -7.00
C PRO A 46 -6.05 5.83 -5.52
N ALA A 47 -6.40 4.85 -4.70
CA ALA A 47 -6.09 4.82 -3.27
C ALA A 47 -5.00 3.82 -2.94
N PHE A 48 -4.72 2.88 -3.85
CA PHE A 48 -3.76 1.80 -3.67
C PHE A 48 -2.89 1.66 -4.91
N PHE A 49 -1.58 1.61 -4.69
CA PHE A 49 -0.60 1.26 -5.71
C PHE A 49 0.15 0.02 -5.23
N ILE A 50 0.06 -1.03 -6.02
CA ILE A 50 0.36 -2.39 -5.58
C ILE A 50 1.48 -2.93 -6.46
N TYR A 51 2.62 -3.29 -5.86
CA TYR A 51 3.75 -3.89 -6.58
C TYR A 51 3.83 -5.39 -6.33
N TYR A 52 3.58 -6.15 -7.40
CA TYR A 52 3.75 -7.61 -7.42
C TYR A 52 5.00 -8.04 -8.17
N GLN A 53 5.69 -9.03 -7.63
CA GLN A 53 6.79 -9.74 -8.28
C GLN A 53 6.65 -11.23 -8.01
N LYS A 54 6.66 -12.04 -9.09
CA LYS A 54 6.51 -13.51 -9.02
C LYS A 54 5.29 -14.00 -8.20
N GLY A 55 4.20 -13.23 -8.21
CA GLY A 55 2.96 -13.55 -7.48
C GLY A 55 2.93 -13.06 -6.03
N GLU A 56 4.03 -12.49 -5.53
CA GLU A 56 4.12 -11.96 -4.17
C GLU A 56 3.94 -10.44 -4.14
N LEU A 57 3.21 -9.97 -3.14
CA LEU A 57 3.02 -8.55 -2.89
C LEU A 57 4.23 -8.00 -2.13
N LEU A 58 5.12 -7.29 -2.81
CA LEU A 58 6.35 -6.76 -2.20
C LEU A 58 6.27 -5.27 -1.87
N GLY A 59 5.28 -4.55 -2.40
CA GLY A 59 5.10 -3.13 -2.14
C GLY A 59 3.64 -2.71 -2.14
N LEU A 60 3.30 -1.83 -1.20
CA LEU A 60 2.00 -1.20 -1.09
C LEU A 60 2.19 0.29 -0.82
N LEU A 61 1.57 1.14 -1.63
CA LEU A 61 1.35 2.55 -1.31
C LEU A 61 -0.15 2.76 -1.12
N THR A 62 -0.53 3.42 -0.03
CA THR A 62 -1.92 3.82 0.25
C THR A 62 -2.05 5.32 0.28
N VAL A 63 -3.13 5.85 -0.27
CA VAL A 63 -3.50 7.26 -0.24
C VAL A 63 -4.82 7.40 0.52
N TYR A 64 -4.80 8.16 1.61
CA TYR A 64 -5.98 8.56 2.36
C TYR A 64 -6.11 10.07 2.32
N ALA A 65 -7.26 10.56 1.87
CA ALA A 65 -7.56 11.98 1.74
C ALA A 65 -9.06 12.18 1.91
N ASP A 66 -9.50 12.48 3.12
CA ASP A 66 -10.89 12.85 3.44
C ASP A 66 -11.17 14.35 3.25
N ASP A 67 -10.12 15.18 3.18
CA ASP A 67 -10.17 16.60 2.81
C ASP A 67 -8.98 17.01 1.90
N GLU A 68 -8.52 18.27 1.97
CA GLU A 68 -7.35 18.76 1.21
C GLU A 68 -6.02 18.14 1.71
N GLY A 69 -6.00 17.62 2.93
CA GLY A 69 -4.89 16.88 3.52
C GLY A 69 -4.78 15.48 2.94
N VAL A 70 -3.55 15.09 2.59
CA VAL A 70 -3.27 13.75 2.04
C VAL A 70 -2.27 13.02 2.93
N GLU A 71 -2.70 11.88 3.45
CA GLU A 71 -1.80 10.91 4.06
C GLU A 71 -1.37 9.87 3.01
N VAL A 72 -0.05 9.73 2.84
CA VAL A 72 0.55 8.68 2.03
C VAL A 72 1.34 7.75 2.93
N SER A 73 1.00 6.46 2.90
CA SER A 73 1.81 5.40 3.53
C SER A 73 2.43 4.53 2.45
N ILE A 74 3.74 4.27 2.56
CA ILE A 74 4.48 3.39 1.64
C ILE A 74 5.14 2.29 2.45
N LEU A 75 4.85 1.04 2.08
CA LEU A 75 5.36 -0.17 2.69
C LEU A 75 6.06 -0.98 1.61
N VAL A 76 7.27 -1.45 1.92
CA VAL A 76 8.05 -2.37 1.09
C VAL A 76 8.51 -3.51 1.96
N ASP A 77 8.33 -4.72 1.47
CA ASP A 77 8.76 -5.95 2.15
C ASP A 77 10.20 -5.78 2.64
N PRO A 78 10.48 -6.05 3.93
CA PRO A 78 11.80 -5.80 4.51
C PRO A 78 12.96 -6.40 3.74
N SER A 79 12.78 -7.58 3.15
CA SER A 79 13.83 -8.28 2.39
C SER A 79 14.09 -7.70 0.99
N HIS A 80 13.19 -6.86 0.48
CA HIS A 80 13.27 -6.24 -0.85
C HIS A 80 13.46 -4.71 -0.80
N ARG A 81 13.82 -4.19 0.38
CA ARG A 81 14.16 -2.77 0.53
C ARG A 81 15.44 -2.43 -0.21
N ARG A 82 15.57 -1.17 -0.62
CA ARG A 82 16.68 -0.62 -1.43
C ARG A 82 16.75 -1.13 -2.88
N GLU A 83 15.71 -1.82 -3.36
CA GLU A 83 15.58 -2.24 -4.77
C GLU A 83 14.80 -1.24 -5.63
N GLY A 84 14.45 -0.07 -5.08
CA GLY A 84 13.72 0.97 -5.81
C GLY A 84 12.21 0.76 -5.91
N ILE A 85 11.64 -0.25 -5.25
CA ILE A 85 10.19 -0.56 -5.27
C ILE A 85 9.34 0.64 -4.84
N ALA A 86 9.65 1.29 -3.72
CA ALA A 86 8.94 2.48 -3.25
C ALA A 86 8.97 3.62 -4.28
N ARG A 87 10.14 3.87 -4.89
CA ARG A 87 10.30 4.87 -5.94
C ARG A 87 9.49 4.54 -7.19
N ALA A 88 9.36 3.26 -7.52
CA ALA A 88 8.57 2.83 -8.67
C ALA A 88 7.07 3.07 -8.43
N MET A 89 6.56 2.86 -7.22
CA MET A 89 5.15 3.10 -6.88
C MET A 89 4.76 4.58 -6.75
N TYR A 90 5.72 5.45 -6.42
CA TYR A 90 5.48 6.88 -6.25
C TYR A 90 5.52 7.69 -7.57
N ARG A 91 6.05 7.11 -8.66
CA ARG A 91 6.23 7.78 -9.96
C ARG A 91 5.04 7.55 -10.89
#